data_AF-A0A6J1UDS7-F1
#
_entry.id   AF-A0A6J1UDS7-F1
#
_cell.length_a   1.000
_cell.length_b   1.000
_cell.length_c   1.000
_cell.angle_alpha   90.00
_cell.angle_beta   90.00
_cell.angle_gamma   90.00
#
_symmetry.space_group_name_H-M   'P 1'
#
loop_
_entity.id
_entity.type
_entity.pdbx_description
1 polymer ?
#
loop_
_entity_poly.entity_id
_entity_poly.type
_entity_poly.pdbx_seq_one_letter_code
_entity_poly.pdbx_strand_id
1 'polypeptide(L)'
;MRFRIYKRKVVALLLVLGAAACALVLWGGTSEAGGSGSSGSSSSSNNNKREEAASPPPLPGDRPLPPAVSSSSSRLPVNHGPHSNSSSISREEAATGLNRTLHYRSLVYRLNFDQPVRNEASWRPGGGGPGEVAVALVVQVHERAEHLRILLDSLRRAPGVEKVLLVLSHDVWSAELNALAASVDFCAVLQIFFPFSLQLYPAEFPGTDPRDCPRDVGQAAALRSGCLNAHYPDAFGHYRESRFTQTKHHWWWKLHFVWERVRALREHPGLVVFLEEDHYLAPDFYHVLQRLWALRQRDCPECQLLSLGTYATVRGSFAGRADKVELKTWKSTEHNMGMVLARDTYQQLIACTDAFCTYDDYNWDWTLQHLTVGCLPHFWKVLVPEIPRIFHTGDCGMHHKKSCQPSVQSAKIDSLLSSNQQYLFPETLTISKRYSMTPLSPHVKNGGWGDIRDHELCKSYRRLQ
;
A
#
# COMPACT_ATOMS: atom_id res chain seq x y z
N MET A 1 7.59 -42.19 26.77
CA MET A 1 7.48 -43.07 25.57
C MET A 1 7.38 -42.33 24.21
N ARG A 2 7.85 -41.07 24.06
CA ARG A 2 7.85 -40.35 22.76
C ARG A 2 9.23 -40.01 22.18
N PHE A 3 10.33 -40.43 22.83
CA PHE A 3 11.70 -40.13 22.38
C PHE A 3 12.35 -41.21 21.48
N ARG A 4 11.73 -42.38 21.28
CA ARG A 4 12.26 -43.46 20.40
C ARG A 4 11.75 -43.41 18.95
N ILE A 5 10.75 -42.57 18.65
CA ILE A 5 10.16 -42.49 17.29
C ILE A 5 10.91 -41.48 16.40
N TYR A 6 11.57 -40.47 17.00
CA TYR A 6 12.24 -39.41 16.24
C TYR A 6 13.57 -39.87 15.58
N LYS A 7 14.33 -40.76 16.23
CA LYS A 7 15.61 -41.27 15.66
C LYS A 7 15.43 -42.18 14.43
N ARG A 8 14.30 -42.88 14.29
CA ARG A 8 14.06 -43.76 13.12
C ARG A 8 13.67 -42.99 11.85
N LYS A 9 13.01 -41.84 11.97
CA LYS A 9 12.60 -41.02 10.80
C LYS A 9 13.74 -40.19 10.22
N VAL A 10 14.68 -39.73 11.05
CA VAL A 10 15.86 -38.96 10.60
C VAL A 10 16.87 -39.83 9.84
N VAL A 11 17.06 -41.09 10.25
CA VAL A 11 17.94 -42.05 9.55
C VAL A 11 17.35 -42.50 8.19
N ALA A 12 16.02 -42.64 8.10
CA ALA A 12 15.36 -42.96 6.83
C ALA A 12 15.45 -41.80 5.81
N LEU A 13 15.39 -40.54 6.25
CA LEU A 13 15.50 -39.38 5.36
C LEU A 13 16.92 -39.20 4.79
N LEU A 14 17.95 -39.52 5.58
CA LEU A 14 19.35 -39.44 5.15
C LEU A 14 19.74 -40.54 4.15
N LEU A 15 19.13 -41.73 4.24
CA LEU A 15 19.35 -42.82 3.28
C LEU A 15 18.67 -42.56 1.92
N VAL A 16 17.53 -41.86 1.90
CA VAL A 16 16.83 -41.49 0.65
C VAL A 16 17.56 -40.35 -0.09
N LEU A 17 18.16 -39.41 0.65
CA LEU A 17 18.95 -38.33 0.05
C LEU A 17 20.31 -38.82 -0.50
N GLY A 18 20.90 -39.87 0.10
CA GLY A 18 22.15 -40.47 -0.39
C GLY A 18 21.98 -41.28 -1.68
N ALA A 19 20.81 -41.89 -1.92
CA ALA A 19 20.58 -42.72 -3.10
C ALA A 19 20.30 -41.91 -4.39
N ALA A 20 19.81 -40.67 -4.29
CA ALA A 20 19.55 -39.82 -5.44
C ALA A 20 20.81 -39.19 -6.06
N ALA A 21 21.91 -39.11 -5.31
CA ALA A 21 23.17 -38.50 -5.75
C ALA A 21 24.06 -39.44 -6.59
N CYS A 22 23.78 -40.75 -6.64
CA CYS A 22 24.57 -41.72 -7.41
C CYS A 22 24.01 -42.03 -8.82
N ALA A 23 22.86 -41.47 -9.21
CA ALA A 23 22.21 -41.78 -10.48
C ALA A 23 22.49 -40.79 -11.64
N LEU A 24 23.34 -39.78 -11.43
CA LEU A 24 23.63 -38.74 -12.44
C LEU A 24 25.07 -38.76 -13.00
N VAL A 25 25.88 -39.78 -12.67
CA VAL A 25 27.30 -39.85 -13.10
C VAL A 25 27.58 -41.00 -14.10
N LEU A 26 26.58 -41.77 -14.52
CA LEU A 26 26.77 -42.89 -15.45
C LEU A 26 25.80 -42.85 -16.64
N TRP A 27 25.83 -41.76 -17.41
CA TRP A 27 25.51 -41.82 -18.83
C TRP A 27 26.13 -40.64 -19.57
N GLY A 28 27.15 -40.93 -20.38
CA GLY A 28 27.71 -39.95 -21.31
C GLY A 28 29.17 -40.21 -21.67
N GLY A 29 29.43 -41.27 -22.44
CA GLY A 29 30.71 -41.41 -23.13
C GLY A 29 30.86 -42.76 -23.81
N THR A 30 30.71 -42.79 -25.14
CA THR A 30 31.78 -43.02 -26.13
C THR A 30 31.19 -43.54 -27.44
N SER A 31 31.50 -42.85 -28.55
CA SER A 31 31.70 -43.48 -29.87
C SER A 31 32.55 -42.56 -30.74
N GLU A 32 33.74 -43.06 -31.07
CA GLU A 32 34.73 -42.50 -31.99
C GLU A 32 34.37 -42.75 -33.47
N ALA A 33 34.80 -41.85 -34.36
CA ALA A 33 35.36 -42.10 -35.71
C ALA A 33 35.54 -40.71 -36.38
N GLY A 34 36.76 -40.24 -36.68
CA GLY A 34 37.47 -40.48 -37.95
C GLY A 34 36.82 -39.68 -39.09
N GLY A 35 37.45 -38.78 -39.84
CA GLY A 35 38.84 -38.48 -40.13
C GLY A 35 38.91 -38.05 -41.61
N SER A 36 39.52 -36.89 -41.88
CA SER A 36 40.06 -36.39 -43.17
C SER A 36 39.14 -36.13 -44.39
N GLY A 37 39.32 -34.96 -45.04
CA GLY A 37 38.85 -34.71 -46.41
C GLY A 37 38.63 -33.24 -46.78
N SER A 38 39.61 -32.67 -47.48
CA SER A 38 39.78 -31.28 -47.95
C SER A 38 38.69 -30.64 -48.83
N SER A 39 38.52 -29.32 -48.71
CA SER A 39 38.74 -28.26 -49.73
C SER A 39 37.63 -27.18 -49.82
N GLY A 40 38.04 -25.90 -49.90
CA GLY A 40 37.27 -24.86 -50.62
C GLY A 40 36.71 -23.65 -49.84
N SER A 41 37.59 -22.68 -49.57
CA SER A 41 37.37 -21.21 -49.72
C SER A 41 36.23 -20.43 -49.01
N SER A 42 36.68 -19.34 -48.36
CA SER A 42 36.06 -18.01 -48.18
C SER A 42 34.88 -17.93 -47.21
N SER A 43 34.67 -16.91 -46.39
CA SER A 43 35.40 -15.73 -45.89
C SER A 43 34.42 -15.06 -44.92
N SER A 44 34.95 -14.44 -43.86
CA SER A 44 34.32 -13.33 -43.12
C SER A 44 33.32 -13.64 -41.98
N SER A 45 33.87 -13.53 -40.77
CA SER A 45 33.36 -12.72 -39.64
C SER A 45 31.94 -12.97 -39.08
N ASN A 46 31.87 -13.73 -37.99
CA ASN A 46 30.73 -13.77 -37.07
C ASN A 46 31.15 -13.32 -35.66
N ASN A 47 30.58 -12.22 -35.19
CA ASN A 47 30.58 -11.81 -33.78
C ASN A 47 29.31 -12.35 -33.11
N ASN A 48 29.46 -13.34 -32.23
CA ASN A 48 28.39 -13.81 -31.35
C ASN A 48 28.56 -13.19 -29.95
N LYS A 49 27.53 -12.44 -29.54
CA LYS A 49 27.27 -12.00 -28.16
C LYS A 49 27.07 -13.23 -27.27
N ARG A 50 27.79 -13.26 -26.14
CA ARG A 50 27.53 -14.16 -25.01
C ARG A 50 26.79 -13.38 -23.91
N GLU A 51 25.74 -14.01 -23.40
CA GLU A 51 25.03 -13.64 -22.17
C GLU A 51 25.99 -13.68 -20.98
N GLU A 52 25.94 -12.65 -20.14
CA GLU A 52 26.67 -12.61 -18.87
C GLU A 52 25.67 -12.54 -17.72
N ALA A 53 25.69 -13.60 -16.90
CA ALA A 53 24.89 -13.75 -15.70
C ALA A 53 25.45 -12.89 -14.57
N ALA A 54 24.56 -12.16 -13.88
CA ALA A 54 24.93 -11.28 -12.77
C ALA A 54 25.27 -12.07 -11.49
N SER A 55 26.45 -11.82 -10.94
CA SER A 55 26.96 -12.36 -9.67
C SER A 55 26.31 -11.70 -8.43
N PRO A 56 26.21 -12.41 -7.29
CA PRO A 56 25.61 -11.89 -6.06
C PRO A 56 26.53 -10.90 -5.30
N PRO A 57 25.97 -10.00 -4.47
CA PRO A 57 26.73 -8.94 -3.78
C PRO A 57 27.53 -9.46 -2.56
N PRO A 58 28.67 -8.81 -2.21
CA PRO A 58 29.52 -9.24 -1.12
C PRO A 58 29.01 -8.80 0.27
N LEU A 59 29.35 -9.60 1.28
CA LEU A 59 29.13 -9.36 2.71
C LEU A 59 30.03 -8.21 3.23
N PRO A 60 29.57 -7.37 4.18
CA PRO A 60 30.41 -6.35 4.78
C PRO A 60 31.30 -6.95 5.88
N GLY A 61 32.60 -7.01 5.59
CA GLY A 61 33.68 -7.21 6.57
C GLY A 61 34.33 -5.88 6.96
N ASP A 62 34.88 -5.87 8.17
CA ASP A 62 35.48 -4.76 8.92
C ASP A 62 36.39 -3.81 8.14
N ARG A 63 36.29 -2.50 8.46
CA ARG A 63 37.39 -1.50 8.37
C ARG A 63 36.99 -0.18 9.09
N PRO A 64 37.96 0.68 9.46
CA PRO A 64 38.11 1.21 10.82
C PRO A 64 37.59 2.64 10.99
N LEU A 65 37.32 3.00 12.25
CA LEU A 65 36.89 4.34 12.69
C LEU A 65 37.92 5.44 12.33
N PRO A 66 37.49 6.62 11.85
CA PRO A 66 38.36 7.79 11.72
C PRO A 66 38.52 8.52 13.07
N PRO A 67 39.61 9.29 13.25
CA PRO A 67 40.04 9.79 14.55
C PRO A 67 39.22 11.00 15.03
N ALA A 68 39.16 11.12 16.36
CA ALA A 68 38.52 12.20 17.10
C ALA A 68 39.20 13.55 16.82
N VAL A 69 38.39 14.56 16.47
CA VAL A 69 38.81 15.96 16.43
C VAL A 69 38.49 16.60 17.78
N SER A 70 39.56 16.94 18.50
CA SER A 70 39.56 17.75 19.72
C SER A 70 39.05 19.16 19.42
N SER A 71 37.97 19.60 20.07
CA SER A 71 37.64 21.01 20.20
C SER A 71 38.05 21.51 21.59
N SER A 72 38.90 22.51 21.55
CA SER A 72 39.52 23.22 22.66
C SER A 72 38.51 23.98 23.50
N SER A 73 38.69 23.84 24.81
CA SER A 73 38.03 24.58 25.89
C SER A 73 38.24 26.09 25.78
N SER A 74 37.14 26.86 25.78
CA SER A 74 37.12 28.26 26.21
C SER A 74 36.21 28.37 27.42
N ARG A 75 36.83 28.76 28.55
CA ARG A 75 36.21 28.95 29.86
C ARG A 75 35.30 30.17 29.86
N LEU A 76 34.07 30.03 30.35
CA LEU A 76 33.28 31.11 30.93
C LEU A 76 32.64 30.62 32.24
N PRO A 77 32.42 31.51 33.23
CA PRO A 77 32.44 31.15 34.65
C PRO A 77 31.15 30.47 35.12
N VAL A 78 31.34 29.56 36.07
CA VAL A 78 30.30 28.96 36.91
C VAL A 78 29.70 30.07 37.77
N ASN A 79 28.42 30.35 37.57
CA ASN A 79 27.62 31.14 38.49
C ASN A 79 26.67 30.20 39.24
N HIS A 80 26.85 30.10 40.56
CA HIS A 80 25.95 29.38 41.46
C HIS A 80 24.69 30.23 41.71
N GLY A 81 23.50 29.72 41.35
CA GLY A 81 22.19 30.35 41.62
C GLY A 81 21.02 29.51 41.05
N PRO A 82 19.81 29.55 41.63
CA PRO A 82 19.09 28.35 42.04
C PRO A 82 18.22 27.67 40.96
N HIS A 83 18.04 26.36 41.15
CA HIS A 83 17.04 25.53 40.52
C HIS A 83 15.62 26.09 40.69
N SER A 84 14.93 26.40 39.58
CA SER A 84 13.48 26.16 39.37
C SER A 84 12.96 26.86 38.11
N ASN A 85 13.29 26.37 36.90
CA ASN A 85 12.58 26.86 35.69
C ASN A 85 12.50 25.87 34.51
N SER A 86 13.05 24.66 34.59
CA SER A 86 12.87 23.64 33.54
C SER A 86 11.55 22.85 33.65
N SER A 87 10.97 22.80 34.85
CA SER A 87 9.69 22.11 35.11
C SER A 87 8.46 22.93 34.72
N SER A 88 8.57 24.26 34.66
CA SER A 88 7.49 25.16 34.24
C SER A 88 7.35 25.18 32.72
N ILE A 89 8.46 25.29 31.98
CA ILE A 89 8.49 25.29 30.51
C ILE A 89 7.94 23.97 29.95
N SER A 90 8.34 22.82 30.51
CA SER A 90 7.81 21.51 30.09
C SER A 90 6.32 21.33 30.41
N ARG A 91 5.82 21.91 31.52
CA ARG A 91 4.40 21.90 31.86
C ARG A 91 3.58 22.81 30.96
N GLU A 92 4.12 23.95 30.57
CA GLU A 92 3.45 24.93 29.70
C GLU A 92 3.39 24.45 28.24
N GLU A 93 4.46 23.82 27.73
CA GLU A 93 4.46 23.11 26.45
C GLU A 93 3.51 21.91 26.45
N ALA A 94 3.48 21.12 27.53
CA ALA A 94 2.54 20.01 27.68
C ALA A 94 1.08 20.49 27.76
N ALA A 95 0.81 21.59 28.47
CA ALA A 95 -0.52 22.20 28.55
C ALA A 95 -0.96 22.76 27.18
N THR A 96 -0.04 23.39 26.45
CA THR A 96 -0.28 23.89 25.09
C THR A 96 -0.52 22.73 24.11
N GLY A 97 0.24 21.65 24.22
CA GLY A 97 0.07 20.42 23.46
C GLY A 97 -1.28 19.74 23.73
N LEU A 98 -1.67 19.60 25.00
CA LEU A 98 -2.95 19.03 25.42
C LEU A 98 -4.13 19.85 24.90
N ASN A 99 -4.06 21.18 25.01
CA ASN A 99 -5.09 22.08 24.49
C ASN A 99 -5.23 21.94 22.97
N ARG A 100 -4.11 21.82 22.24
CA ARG A 100 -4.11 21.59 20.79
C ARG A 100 -4.72 20.23 20.41
N THR A 101 -4.41 19.16 21.15
CA THR A 101 -5.00 17.84 20.91
C THR A 101 -6.51 17.84 21.13
N LEU A 102 -7.01 18.43 22.21
CA LEU A 102 -8.45 18.56 22.47
C LEU A 102 -9.17 19.41 21.41
N HIS A 103 -8.51 20.48 20.94
CA HIS A 103 -9.01 21.28 19.84
C HIS A 103 -9.16 20.45 18.55
N TYR A 104 -8.13 19.67 18.16
CA TYR A 104 -8.21 18.83 16.97
C TYR A 104 -9.23 17.70 17.09
N ARG A 105 -9.40 17.07 18.27
CA ARG A 105 -10.47 16.09 18.49
C ARG A 105 -11.85 16.70 18.23
N SER A 106 -12.09 17.90 18.77
CA SER A 106 -13.36 18.63 18.58
C SER A 106 -13.59 19.01 17.12
N LEU A 107 -12.53 19.46 16.44
CA LEU A 107 -12.57 19.86 15.04
C LEU A 107 -12.87 18.68 14.12
N VAL A 108 -12.16 17.56 14.31
CA VAL A 108 -12.34 16.31 13.55
C VAL A 108 -13.76 15.77 13.72
N TYR A 109 -14.26 15.72 14.96
CA TYR A 109 -15.63 15.31 15.22
C TYR A 109 -16.64 16.16 14.45
N ARG A 110 -16.52 17.50 14.56
CA ARG A 110 -17.41 18.43 13.88
C ARG A 110 -17.35 18.28 12.35
N LEU A 111 -16.16 18.22 11.76
CA LEU A 111 -16.02 18.14 10.29
C LEU A 111 -16.54 16.80 9.73
N ASN A 112 -16.30 15.69 10.42
CA ASN A 112 -16.86 14.39 10.04
C ASN A 112 -18.39 14.33 10.21
N PHE A 113 -18.94 15.11 11.14
CA PHE A 113 -20.38 15.24 11.32
C PHE A 113 -20.99 16.16 10.26
N ASP A 114 -20.44 17.36 10.06
CA ASP A 114 -20.99 18.36 9.14
C ASP A 114 -20.87 17.91 7.68
N GLN A 115 -19.75 17.25 7.33
CA GLN A 115 -19.41 16.77 5.99
C GLN A 115 -19.57 17.84 4.90
N PRO A 116 -18.90 19.01 5.04
CA PRO A 116 -19.03 20.08 4.06
C PRO A 116 -18.44 19.63 2.71
N VAL A 117 -19.31 19.54 1.69
CA VAL A 117 -18.89 19.25 0.32
C VAL A 117 -18.64 20.57 -0.40
N ARG A 118 -17.40 20.77 -0.84
CA ARG A 118 -17.03 21.92 -1.68
C ARG A 118 -17.37 21.61 -3.13
N ASN A 119 -17.78 22.64 -3.88
CA ASN A 119 -18.22 22.51 -5.27
C ASN A 119 -19.32 21.45 -5.44
N GLU A 120 -20.23 21.35 -4.45
CA GLU A 120 -21.26 20.30 -4.38
C GLU A 120 -22.14 20.24 -5.63
N ALA A 121 -22.41 21.38 -6.28
CA ALA A 121 -23.18 21.46 -7.51
C ALA A 121 -22.60 20.62 -8.67
N SER A 122 -21.30 20.30 -8.63
CA SER A 122 -20.64 19.43 -9.61
C SER A 122 -20.90 17.93 -9.34
N TRP A 123 -21.26 17.56 -8.11
CA TRP A 123 -21.59 16.17 -7.75
C TRP A 123 -23.08 15.89 -7.98
N ARG A 124 -23.35 14.82 -8.72
CA ARG A 124 -24.72 14.31 -8.91
C ARG A 124 -24.80 12.91 -8.33
N PRO A 125 -25.46 12.72 -7.16
CA PRO A 125 -25.68 11.40 -6.60
C PRO A 125 -26.32 10.48 -7.63
N GLY A 126 -25.64 9.38 -7.98
CA GLY A 126 -26.11 8.42 -8.98
C GLY A 126 -25.97 8.82 -10.45
N GLY A 127 -25.36 9.96 -10.78
CA GLY A 127 -25.34 10.52 -12.14
C GLY A 127 -23.94 10.78 -12.70
N GLY A 128 -23.25 9.75 -13.18
CA GLY A 128 -22.29 9.94 -14.26
C GLY A 128 -23.07 9.74 -15.55
N GLY A 129 -23.44 10.79 -16.29
CA GLY A 129 -24.02 10.75 -17.66
C GLY A 129 -25.10 9.69 -18.06
N PRO A 130 -25.75 9.84 -19.24
CA PRO A 130 -26.48 8.72 -19.84
C PRO A 130 -25.52 7.57 -20.16
N GLY A 131 -25.70 6.40 -19.52
CA GLY A 131 -24.89 5.20 -19.77
C GLY A 131 -23.51 5.16 -19.09
N GLU A 132 -23.17 6.14 -18.27
CA GLU A 132 -21.96 6.17 -17.45
C GLU A 132 -22.29 5.68 -16.02
N VAL A 133 -21.30 5.10 -15.32
CA VAL A 133 -21.40 4.76 -13.90
C VAL A 133 -20.86 5.89 -13.05
N ALA A 134 -21.54 6.24 -11.95
CA ALA A 134 -21.06 7.26 -11.02
C ALA A 134 -19.75 6.81 -10.33
N VAL A 135 -18.80 7.72 -10.14
CA VAL A 135 -17.49 7.43 -9.56
C VAL A 135 -17.18 8.37 -8.41
N ALA A 136 -16.79 7.81 -7.26
CA ALA A 136 -16.15 8.54 -6.17
C ALA A 136 -14.68 8.11 -6.04
N LEU A 137 -13.79 9.06 -5.78
CA LEU A 137 -12.38 8.82 -5.52
C LEU A 137 -12.13 9.00 -4.02
N VAL A 138 -11.46 8.05 -3.38
CA VAL A 138 -11.12 8.12 -1.95
C VAL A 138 -9.61 8.04 -1.81
N VAL A 139 -8.99 9.13 -1.40
CA VAL A 139 -7.53 9.23 -1.23
C VAL A 139 -7.22 9.09 0.26
N GLN A 140 -6.37 8.11 0.63
CA GLN A 140 -5.75 8.07 1.95
C GLN A 140 -4.58 9.07 1.98
N VAL A 141 -4.69 10.07 2.84
CA VAL A 141 -3.74 11.17 2.99
C VAL A 141 -3.07 11.09 4.37
N HIS A 142 -1.74 11.13 4.38
CA HIS A 142 -0.93 11.23 5.58
C HIS A 142 -0.28 12.62 5.61
N GLU A 143 1.05 12.74 5.50
CA GLU A 143 1.76 14.02 5.68
C GLU A 143 2.59 14.48 4.47
N ARG A 144 2.42 13.85 3.29
CA ARG A 144 3.26 14.15 2.11
C ARG A 144 2.58 15.12 1.14
N ALA A 145 2.58 16.41 1.49
CA ALA A 145 1.93 17.46 0.71
C ALA A 145 2.43 17.59 -0.75
N GLU A 146 3.72 17.36 -1.03
CA GLU A 146 4.25 17.37 -2.41
C GLU A 146 3.61 16.27 -3.27
N HIS A 147 3.48 15.06 -2.73
CA HIS A 147 2.83 13.96 -3.41
C HIS A 147 1.34 14.23 -3.66
N LEU A 148 0.62 14.72 -2.63
CA LEU A 148 -0.79 15.09 -2.78
C LEU A 148 -0.97 16.16 -3.87
N ARG A 149 -0.09 17.16 -3.93
CA ARG A 149 -0.12 18.18 -4.99
C ARG A 149 0.02 17.56 -6.38
N ILE A 150 0.96 16.63 -6.57
CA ILE A 150 1.14 15.90 -7.83
C ILE A 150 -0.12 15.09 -8.21
N LEU A 151 -0.73 14.40 -7.24
CA LEU A 151 -1.99 13.68 -7.47
C LEU A 151 -3.10 14.64 -7.94
N LEU A 152 -3.31 15.74 -7.22
CA LEU A 152 -4.33 16.74 -7.55
C LEU A 152 -4.08 17.39 -8.92
N ASP A 153 -2.82 17.64 -9.28
CA ASP A 153 -2.44 18.15 -10.59
C ASP A 153 -2.73 17.14 -11.71
N SER A 154 -2.51 15.83 -11.47
CA SER A 154 -2.86 14.78 -12.43
C SER A 154 -4.39 14.69 -12.62
N LEU A 155 -5.16 14.80 -11.54
CA LEU A 155 -6.62 14.82 -11.56
C LEU A 155 -7.15 16.03 -12.35
N ARG A 156 -6.62 17.23 -12.09
CA ARG A 156 -6.99 18.46 -12.80
C ARG A 156 -6.89 18.33 -14.32
N ARG A 157 -5.95 17.54 -14.83
CA ARG A 157 -5.72 17.33 -16.27
C ARG A 157 -6.56 16.22 -16.89
N ALA A 158 -7.32 15.46 -16.10
CA ALA A 158 -8.06 14.29 -16.57
C ALA A 158 -9.52 14.65 -16.92
N PRO A 159 -9.95 14.55 -18.20
CA PRO A 159 -11.34 14.76 -18.57
C PRO A 159 -12.29 13.80 -17.86
N GLY A 160 -13.46 14.28 -17.45
CA GLY A 160 -14.47 13.52 -16.71
C GLY A 160 -14.36 13.65 -15.19
N VAL A 161 -13.24 14.17 -14.68
CA VAL A 161 -13.06 14.39 -13.24
C VAL A 161 -14.05 15.40 -12.67
N GLU A 162 -14.57 16.31 -13.49
CA GLU A 162 -15.57 17.30 -13.08
C GLU A 162 -16.88 16.67 -12.55
N LYS A 163 -17.11 15.39 -12.86
CA LYS A 163 -18.28 14.61 -12.45
C LYS A 163 -18.04 13.79 -11.17
N VAL A 164 -16.82 13.71 -10.63
CA VAL A 164 -16.51 12.85 -9.49
C VAL A 164 -16.69 13.57 -8.16
N LEU A 165 -16.96 12.80 -7.11
CA LEU A 165 -16.73 13.22 -5.73
C LEU A 165 -15.32 12.77 -5.31
N LEU A 166 -14.45 13.73 -5.00
CA LEU A 166 -13.14 13.49 -4.41
C LEU A 166 -13.24 13.55 -2.87
N VAL A 167 -13.03 12.41 -2.22
CA VAL A 167 -12.95 12.29 -0.77
C VAL A 167 -11.48 12.20 -0.36
N LEU A 168 -11.00 13.20 0.38
CA LEU A 168 -9.67 13.19 0.98
C LEU A 168 -9.79 12.73 2.45
N SER A 169 -9.24 11.56 2.75
CA SER A 169 -9.29 10.94 4.08
C SER A 169 -7.95 11.15 4.80
N HIS A 170 -7.94 11.98 5.83
CA HIS A 170 -6.73 12.42 6.52
C HIS A 170 -6.57 11.72 7.87
N ASP A 171 -5.36 11.28 8.23
CA ASP A 171 -5.03 10.91 9.62
C ASP A 171 -4.19 11.96 10.35
N VAL A 172 -3.89 13.09 9.69
CA VAL A 172 -3.23 14.25 10.28
C VAL A 172 -3.90 15.54 9.84
N TRP A 173 -4.12 16.44 10.79
CA TRP A 173 -4.48 17.82 10.51
C TRP A 173 -3.23 18.62 10.13
N SER A 174 -3.21 19.18 8.92
CA SER A 174 -2.13 20.04 8.42
C SER A 174 -2.72 21.21 7.64
N ALA A 175 -2.26 22.42 7.94
CA ALA A 175 -2.66 23.62 7.21
C ALA A 175 -2.30 23.55 5.72
N GLU A 176 -1.14 22.96 5.38
CA GLU A 176 -0.70 22.81 3.99
C GLU A 176 -1.60 21.83 3.22
N LEU A 177 -1.91 20.66 3.80
CA LEU A 177 -2.80 19.68 3.17
C LEU A 177 -4.22 20.23 3.01
N ASN A 178 -4.72 20.96 4.01
CA ASN A 178 -6.02 21.62 3.94
C ASN A 178 -6.04 22.72 2.87
N ALA A 179 -4.94 23.46 2.68
CA ALA A 179 -4.83 24.44 1.60
C ALA A 179 -4.85 23.78 0.21
N LEU A 180 -4.22 22.61 0.07
CA LEU A 180 -4.28 21.81 -1.17
C LEU A 180 -5.69 21.30 -1.45
N ALA A 181 -6.38 20.74 -0.44
CA ALA A 181 -7.79 20.37 -0.57
C ALA A 181 -8.65 21.58 -0.96
N ALA A 182 -8.33 22.75 -0.41
CA ALA A 182 -9.04 23.98 -0.65
C ALA A 182 -8.79 24.62 -2.02
N SER A 183 -7.70 24.27 -2.71
CA SER A 183 -7.41 24.82 -4.04
C SER A 183 -8.07 24.03 -5.18
N VAL A 184 -8.74 22.92 -4.86
CA VAL A 184 -9.49 22.14 -5.84
C VAL A 184 -10.77 22.87 -6.23
N ASP A 185 -10.81 23.31 -7.49
CA ASP A 185 -11.88 24.08 -8.12
C ASP A 185 -12.53 23.33 -9.31
N PHE A 186 -12.07 22.11 -9.60
CA PHE A 186 -12.45 21.35 -10.80
C PHE A 186 -13.42 20.19 -10.54
N CYS A 187 -13.67 19.80 -9.29
CA CYS A 187 -14.62 18.74 -8.92
C CYS A 187 -15.18 18.96 -7.51
N ALA A 188 -16.17 18.15 -7.11
CA ALA A 188 -16.69 18.17 -5.75
C ALA A 188 -15.68 17.55 -4.78
N VAL A 189 -15.46 18.18 -3.63
CA VAL A 189 -14.46 17.73 -2.64
C VAL A 189 -15.05 17.63 -1.25
N LEU A 190 -14.81 16.50 -0.60
CA LEU A 190 -15.09 16.26 0.81
C LEU A 190 -13.79 15.90 1.53
N GLN A 191 -13.53 16.55 2.68
CA GLN A 191 -12.48 16.10 3.60
C GLN A 191 -13.12 15.31 4.75
N ILE A 192 -12.57 14.14 5.05
CA ILE A 192 -12.89 13.35 6.24
C ILE A 192 -11.61 13.08 7.02
N PHE A 193 -11.72 12.88 8.33
CA PHE A 193 -10.56 12.80 9.22
C PHE A 193 -10.65 11.55 10.09
N PHE A 194 -9.66 10.67 10.03
CA PHE A 194 -9.56 9.48 10.85
C PHE A 194 -9.53 9.87 12.34
N PRO A 195 -10.57 9.54 13.13
CA PRO A 195 -10.76 10.11 14.46
C PRO A 195 -9.94 9.42 15.55
N PHE A 196 -9.10 8.44 15.20
CA PHE A 196 -8.26 7.68 16.12
C PHE A 196 -6.78 7.72 15.69
N SER A 197 -6.34 8.85 15.14
CA SER A 197 -4.95 9.01 14.70
C SER A 197 -3.98 9.29 15.84
N LEU A 198 -2.69 9.08 15.58
CA LEU A 198 -1.60 9.37 16.49
C LEU A 198 -1.53 10.86 16.88
N GLN A 199 -1.94 11.77 15.99
CA GLN A 199 -2.01 13.20 16.29
C GLN A 199 -3.08 13.51 17.35
N LEU A 200 -4.19 12.76 17.33
CA LEU A 200 -5.31 12.93 18.25
C LEU A 200 -5.08 12.19 19.57
N TYR A 201 -4.29 11.12 19.59
CA TYR A 201 -3.99 10.34 20.78
C TYR A 201 -2.48 10.09 20.83
N PRO A 202 -1.64 11.08 21.21
CA PRO A 202 -0.19 10.92 21.14
C PRO A 202 0.39 10.07 22.27
N ALA A 203 -0.23 10.08 23.46
CA ALA A 203 0.31 9.50 24.69
C ALA A 203 -0.61 8.45 25.35
N GLU A 204 -1.60 7.97 24.61
CA GLU A 204 -2.55 6.93 25.02
C GLU A 204 -2.92 6.13 23.76
N PHE A 205 -3.35 4.88 23.91
CA PHE A 205 -3.78 4.08 22.76
C PHE A 205 -4.88 4.80 21.94
N PRO A 206 -4.82 4.84 20.59
CA PRO A 206 -3.89 4.12 19.70
C PRO A 206 -2.53 4.79 19.45
N GLY A 207 -2.19 5.86 20.15
CA GLY A 207 -0.82 6.35 20.27
C GLY A 207 0.12 5.39 20.98
N THR A 208 1.22 5.95 21.47
CA THR A 208 2.18 5.23 22.30
C THR A 208 1.86 5.51 23.76
N ASP A 209 1.25 4.55 24.47
CA ASP A 209 1.05 4.67 25.91
C ASP A 209 2.42 4.48 26.60
N PRO A 210 2.81 5.32 27.59
CA PRO A 210 4.07 5.16 28.30
C PRO A 210 4.27 3.79 29.00
N ARG A 211 3.19 3.02 29.18
CA ARG A 211 3.19 1.69 29.78
C ARG A 211 3.18 0.56 28.74
N ASP A 212 3.22 0.87 27.45
CA ASP A 212 3.36 -0.13 26.39
C ASP A 212 4.71 -0.85 26.51
N CYS A 213 4.74 -2.14 26.16
CA CYS A 213 5.98 -2.89 26.13
C CYS A 213 6.89 -2.36 25.01
N PRO A 214 8.20 -2.17 25.26
CA PRO A 214 9.15 -1.86 24.18
C PRO A 214 9.11 -2.94 23.10
N ARG A 215 9.13 -2.54 21.83
CA ARG A 215 9.02 -3.44 20.66
C ARG A 215 9.82 -4.75 20.80
N ASP A 216 11.09 -4.62 21.16
CA ASP A 216 12.08 -5.71 21.14
C ASP A 216 12.31 -6.35 22.51
N VAL A 217 11.53 -5.99 23.53
CA VAL A 217 11.68 -6.62 24.84
C VAL A 217 11.27 -8.09 24.74
N GLY A 218 12.08 -9.01 25.27
CA GLY A 218 11.71 -10.42 25.29
C GLY A 218 10.45 -10.67 26.14
N GLN A 219 9.59 -11.60 25.71
CA GLN A 219 8.29 -11.85 26.36
C GLN A 219 8.39 -12.09 27.88
N ALA A 220 9.38 -12.88 28.32
CA ALA A 220 9.59 -13.12 29.75
C ALA A 220 9.92 -11.83 30.53
N ALA A 221 10.63 -10.88 29.92
CA ALA A 221 10.94 -9.59 30.53
C ALA A 221 9.73 -8.64 30.52
N ALA A 222 8.93 -8.61 29.44
CA ALA A 222 7.65 -7.90 29.40
C ALA A 222 6.68 -8.38 30.48
N LEU A 223 6.55 -9.69 30.64
CA LEU A 223 5.68 -10.27 31.68
C LEU A 223 6.15 -9.90 33.09
N ARG A 224 7.46 -9.82 33.31
CA ARG A 224 8.03 -9.37 34.60
C ARG A 224 7.85 -7.87 34.84
N SER A 225 7.95 -7.05 33.80
CA SER A 225 7.75 -5.59 33.93
C SER A 225 6.27 -5.21 34.08
N GLY A 226 5.34 -6.09 33.67
CA GLY A 226 3.92 -5.83 33.75
C GLY A 226 3.44 -4.73 32.79
N CYS A 227 4.14 -4.52 31.68
CA CYS A 227 3.72 -3.59 30.63
C CYS A 227 2.39 -4.03 29.97
N LEU A 228 1.60 -3.08 29.48
CA LEU A 228 0.16 -3.27 29.19
C LEU A 228 -0.14 -4.43 28.24
N ASN A 229 0.66 -4.60 27.20
CA ASN A 229 0.45 -5.56 26.14
C ASN A 229 1.40 -6.77 26.23
N ALA A 230 1.99 -7.05 27.40
CA ALA A 230 2.98 -8.11 27.59
C ALA A 230 2.53 -9.51 27.11
N HIS A 231 1.23 -9.79 27.20
CA HIS A 231 0.63 -11.06 26.80
C HIS A 231 0.31 -11.16 25.29
N TYR A 232 0.48 -10.07 24.53
CA TYR A 232 0.01 -9.95 23.16
C TYR A 232 1.11 -9.47 22.19
N PRO A 233 2.27 -10.16 22.11
CA PRO A 233 3.22 -9.92 21.03
C PRO A 233 2.67 -10.42 19.69
N ASP A 234 3.26 -9.97 18.59
CA ASP A 234 3.02 -10.52 17.26
C ASP A 234 3.61 -11.94 17.09
N ALA A 235 3.38 -12.56 15.93
CA ALA A 235 3.87 -13.89 15.59
C ALA A 235 5.40 -14.03 15.60
N PHE A 236 6.13 -12.92 15.66
CA PHE A 236 7.59 -12.86 15.71
C PHE A 236 8.11 -12.47 17.10
N GLY A 237 7.24 -12.30 18.08
CA GLY A 237 7.60 -11.96 19.45
C GLY A 237 7.85 -10.46 19.68
N HIS A 238 7.48 -9.59 18.74
CA HIS A 238 7.60 -8.14 18.90
C HIS A 238 6.31 -7.51 19.42
N TYR A 239 6.45 -6.42 20.15
CA TYR A 239 5.33 -5.61 20.62
C TYR A 239 5.00 -4.47 19.65
N ARG A 240 3.76 -3.99 19.76
CA ARG A 240 3.18 -2.93 18.93
C ARG A 240 4.04 -1.68 18.84
N GLU A 241 4.17 -1.15 17.63
CA GLU A 241 4.62 0.23 17.38
C GLU A 241 3.49 1.02 16.70
N SER A 242 3.02 2.06 17.37
CA SER A 242 1.85 2.86 16.98
C SER A 242 1.93 3.39 15.54
N ARG A 243 3.09 3.89 15.12
CA ARG A 243 3.38 4.36 13.74
C ARG A 243 3.11 3.34 12.64
N PHE A 244 3.32 2.04 12.88
CA PHE A 244 3.11 1.01 11.87
C PHE A 244 1.64 0.56 11.79
N THR A 245 0.89 0.73 12.88
CA THR A 245 -0.52 0.31 12.95
C THR A 245 -1.49 1.33 12.36
N GLN A 246 -1.14 2.62 12.31
CA GLN A 246 -2.07 3.67 11.88
C GLN A 246 -2.60 3.44 10.46
N THR A 247 -1.75 3.02 9.52
CA THR A 247 -2.15 2.88 8.10
C THR A 247 -3.25 1.85 7.91
N LYS A 248 -3.18 0.69 8.57
CA LYS A 248 -4.23 -0.35 8.49
C LYS A 248 -5.51 0.07 9.21
N HIS A 249 -5.40 0.76 10.35
CA HIS A 249 -6.54 1.36 11.04
C HIS A 249 -7.28 2.37 10.15
N HIS A 250 -6.54 3.35 9.62
CA HIS A 250 -7.06 4.38 8.73
C HIS A 250 -7.72 3.74 7.50
N TRP A 251 -7.10 2.71 6.92
CA TRP A 251 -7.63 2.06 5.73
C TRP A 251 -8.98 1.39 5.97
N TRP A 252 -9.12 0.63 7.07
CA TRP A 252 -10.37 -0.05 7.40
C TRP A 252 -11.46 0.92 7.86
N TRP A 253 -11.10 1.93 8.65
CA TRP A 253 -12.02 2.97 9.08
C TRP A 253 -12.59 3.73 7.87
N LYS A 254 -11.73 4.21 6.95
CA LYS A 254 -12.20 5.02 5.81
C LYS A 254 -13.05 4.19 4.85
N LEU A 255 -12.74 2.90 4.70
CA LEU A 255 -13.55 1.97 3.91
C LEU A 255 -15.00 1.96 4.44
N HIS A 256 -15.20 1.73 5.74
CA HIS A 256 -16.54 1.77 6.32
C HIS A 256 -17.16 3.17 6.28
N PHE A 257 -16.40 4.21 6.65
CA PHE A 257 -16.90 5.57 6.75
C PHE A 257 -17.47 6.08 5.42
N VAL A 258 -16.75 5.84 4.32
CA VAL A 258 -17.19 6.27 2.98
C VAL A 258 -18.48 5.56 2.55
N TRP A 259 -18.59 4.25 2.75
CA TRP A 259 -19.74 3.48 2.26
C TRP A 259 -21.01 3.65 3.10
N GLU A 260 -20.86 3.94 4.40
CA GLU A 260 -21.97 3.91 5.36
C GLU A 260 -22.25 5.27 6.01
N ARG A 261 -21.25 6.16 6.12
CA ARG A 261 -21.35 7.39 6.94
C ARG A 261 -21.31 8.68 6.13
N VAL A 262 -20.67 8.67 4.96
CA VAL A 262 -20.68 9.82 4.05
C VAL A 262 -22.07 9.99 3.43
N ARG A 263 -22.76 11.08 3.76
CA ARG A 263 -24.15 11.34 3.32
C ARG A 263 -24.27 11.37 1.81
N ALA A 264 -23.31 12.00 1.13
CA ALA A 264 -23.25 12.08 -0.33
C ALA A 264 -23.09 10.72 -1.03
N LEU A 265 -22.74 9.65 -0.28
CA LEU A 265 -22.46 8.30 -0.79
C LEU A 265 -23.34 7.20 -0.17
N ARG A 266 -24.27 7.54 0.72
CA ARG A 266 -25.09 6.56 1.48
C ARG A 266 -25.75 5.50 0.60
N GLU A 267 -26.27 5.92 -0.55
CA GLU A 267 -26.90 5.03 -1.53
C GLU A 267 -26.17 5.06 -2.88
N HIS A 268 -24.87 5.39 -2.88
CA HIS A 268 -24.06 5.43 -4.09
C HIS A 268 -24.17 4.08 -4.83
N PRO A 269 -24.71 4.07 -6.08
CA PRO A 269 -24.89 2.85 -6.86
C PRO A 269 -23.65 2.51 -7.70
N GLY A 270 -22.68 3.43 -7.72
CA GLY A 270 -21.53 3.37 -8.60
C GLY A 270 -20.28 2.79 -7.95
N LEU A 271 -19.15 3.23 -8.46
CA LEU A 271 -17.83 2.74 -8.10
C LEU A 271 -17.16 3.69 -7.10
N VAL A 272 -16.38 3.11 -6.18
CA VAL A 272 -15.47 3.85 -5.31
C VAL A 272 -14.05 3.39 -5.62
N VAL A 273 -13.20 4.33 -6.01
CA VAL A 273 -11.78 4.09 -6.33
C VAL A 273 -10.94 4.47 -5.11
N PHE A 274 -10.18 3.52 -4.58
CA PHE A 274 -9.28 3.74 -3.45
C PHE A 274 -7.86 4.06 -3.93
N LEU A 275 -7.35 5.19 -3.48
CA LEU A 275 -6.08 5.78 -3.86
C LEU A 275 -5.27 6.16 -2.61
N GLU A 276 -3.99 6.45 -2.81
CA GLU A 276 -3.06 7.00 -1.82
C GLU A 276 -2.51 8.33 -2.35
N GLU A 277 -2.03 9.18 -1.45
CA GLU A 277 -1.57 10.54 -1.78
C GLU A 277 -0.41 10.61 -2.78
N ASP A 278 0.36 9.53 -2.96
CA ASP A 278 1.48 9.42 -3.89
C ASP A 278 1.16 8.66 -5.17
N HIS A 279 -0.12 8.48 -5.49
CA HIS A 279 -0.52 8.09 -6.82
C HIS A 279 -0.53 9.26 -7.81
N TYR A 280 -0.42 8.93 -9.09
CA TYR A 280 -0.62 9.82 -10.23
C TYR A 280 -1.59 9.13 -11.18
N LEU A 281 -2.62 9.82 -11.69
CA LEU A 281 -3.59 9.24 -12.62
C LEU A 281 -3.34 9.69 -14.07
N ALA A 282 -3.41 8.74 -15.00
CA ALA A 282 -3.33 9.03 -16.44
C ALA A 282 -4.53 9.90 -16.87
N PRO A 283 -4.40 10.77 -17.89
CA PRO A 283 -5.48 11.67 -18.28
C PRO A 283 -6.73 10.93 -18.79
N ASP A 284 -6.61 9.69 -19.28
CA ASP A 284 -7.74 8.87 -19.72
C ASP A 284 -8.31 7.93 -18.65
N PHE A 285 -7.90 8.04 -17.38
CA PHE A 285 -8.29 7.07 -16.33
C PHE A 285 -9.81 6.93 -16.19
N TYR A 286 -10.54 8.05 -16.18
CA TYR A 286 -12.00 8.04 -16.04
C TYR A 286 -12.66 7.37 -17.25
N HIS A 287 -12.24 7.75 -18.46
CA HIS A 287 -12.73 7.16 -19.71
C HIS A 287 -12.51 5.64 -19.77
N VAL A 288 -11.32 5.18 -19.37
CA VAL A 288 -10.97 3.77 -19.32
C VAL A 288 -11.74 3.05 -18.23
N LEU A 289 -11.94 3.66 -17.06
CA LEU A 289 -12.72 3.08 -15.96
C LEU A 289 -14.17 2.80 -16.37
N GLN A 290 -14.83 3.74 -17.06
CA GLN A 290 -16.18 3.56 -17.58
C GLN A 290 -16.27 2.33 -18.51
N ARG A 291 -15.31 2.20 -19.42
CA ARG A 291 -15.22 1.06 -20.36
C ARG A 291 -14.87 -0.24 -19.67
N LEU A 292 -13.99 -0.19 -18.67
CA LEU A 292 -13.58 -1.35 -17.89
C LEU A 292 -14.75 -1.90 -17.08
N TRP A 293 -15.61 -1.02 -16.57
CA TRP A 293 -16.84 -1.41 -15.90
C TRP A 293 -17.86 -2.05 -16.86
N ALA A 294 -18.08 -1.45 -18.03
CA ALA A 294 -18.93 -2.06 -19.06
C ALA A 294 -18.39 -3.43 -19.52
N LEU A 295 -17.06 -3.53 -19.71
CA LEU A 295 -16.37 -4.78 -20.05
C LEU A 295 -16.55 -5.83 -18.95
N ARG A 296 -16.44 -5.44 -17.67
CA ARG A 296 -16.71 -6.33 -16.53
C ARG A 296 -18.13 -6.86 -16.59
N GLN A 297 -19.13 -5.99 -16.76
CA GLN A 297 -20.54 -6.40 -16.79
C GLN A 297 -20.83 -7.40 -17.92
N ARG A 298 -20.22 -7.20 -19.09
CA ARG A 298 -20.44 -8.04 -20.28
C ARG A 298 -19.64 -9.34 -20.24
N ASP A 299 -18.35 -9.27 -19.92
CA ASP A 299 -17.39 -10.35 -20.19
C ASP A 299 -16.76 -10.97 -18.93
N CYS A 300 -16.96 -10.38 -17.75
CA CYS A 300 -16.52 -10.94 -16.46
C CYS A 300 -17.48 -10.59 -15.31
N PRO A 301 -18.76 -11.04 -15.35
CA PRO A 301 -19.71 -10.78 -14.27
C PRO A 301 -19.25 -11.37 -12.92
N GLU A 302 -18.33 -12.33 -12.94
CA GLU A 302 -17.76 -12.95 -11.76
C GLU A 302 -16.51 -12.23 -11.22
N CYS A 303 -16.03 -11.16 -11.86
CA CYS A 303 -14.94 -10.33 -11.35
C CYS A 303 -15.42 -9.44 -10.20
N GLN A 304 -14.81 -9.56 -9.02
CA GLN A 304 -15.19 -8.76 -7.84
C GLN A 304 -14.63 -7.33 -7.89
N LEU A 305 -13.53 -7.13 -8.61
CA LEU A 305 -12.74 -5.90 -8.56
C LEU A 305 -12.27 -5.45 -9.93
N LEU A 306 -12.00 -4.15 -10.04
CA LEU A 306 -11.14 -3.59 -11.08
C LEU A 306 -9.88 -3.01 -10.42
N SER A 307 -8.79 -2.94 -11.17
CA SER A 307 -7.61 -2.14 -10.84
C SER A 307 -7.31 -1.19 -11.98
N LEU A 308 -6.92 0.05 -11.67
CA LEU A 308 -6.46 0.99 -12.68
C LEU A 308 -5.07 0.67 -13.22
N GLY A 309 -4.30 -0.20 -12.57
CA GLY A 309 -2.98 -0.59 -13.05
C GLY A 309 -2.25 -1.58 -12.16
N THR A 310 -0.99 -1.82 -12.51
CA THR A 310 -0.04 -2.57 -11.69
C THR A 310 1.27 -1.81 -11.58
N TYR A 311 2.19 -2.27 -10.73
CA TYR A 311 3.54 -1.69 -10.61
C TYR A 311 4.47 -2.04 -11.79
N ALA A 312 4.00 -2.78 -12.79
CA ALA A 312 4.82 -3.15 -13.94
C ALA A 312 5.35 -1.89 -14.66
N THR A 313 6.68 -1.77 -14.74
CA THR A 313 7.31 -0.64 -15.43
C THR A 313 6.98 -0.70 -16.92
N VAL A 314 6.20 0.27 -17.40
CA VAL A 314 5.92 0.42 -18.83
C VAL A 314 6.95 1.36 -19.45
N ARG A 315 7.61 0.91 -20.52
CA ARG A 315 8.58 1.68 -21.30
C ARG A 315 8.20 1.62 -22.77
N GLY A 316 8.46 2.72 -23.49
CA GLY A 316 8.27 2.79 -24.94
C GLY A 316 6.81 2.97 -25.35
N SER A 317 6.49 2.47 -26.55
CA SER A 317 5.20 2.66 -27.21
C SER A 317 4.08 1.84 -26.55
N PHE A 318 2.88 2.42 -26.47
CA PHE A 318 1.66 1.75 -26.01
C PHE A 318 0.89 1.05 -27.14
N ALA A 319 1.41 1.08 -28.37
CA ALA A 319 0.80 0.46 -29.54
C ALA A 319 0.40 -1.01 -29.28
N GLY A 320 -0.85 -1.36 -29.63
CA GLY A 320 -1.38 -2.71 -29.50
C GLY A 320 -1.69 -3.17 -28.06
N ARG A 321 -1.46 -2.32 -27.05
CA ARG A 321 -1.64 -2.63 -25.63
C ARG A 321 -2.58 -1.68 -24.90
N ALA A 322 -2.71 -0.43 -25.35
CA ALA A 322 -3.45 0.61 -24.62
C ALA A 322 -4.95 0.32 -24.47
N ASP A 323 -5.52 -0.47 -25.37
CA ASP A 323 -6.90 -0.94 -25.40
C ASP A 323 -7.08 -2.35 -24.79
N LYS A 324 -6.02 -2.92 -24.21
CA LYS A 324 -6.01 -4.29 -23.71
C LYS A 324 -6.14 -4.37 -22.20
N VAL A 325 -6.86 -5.40 -21.77
CA VAL A 325 -7.16 -5.70 -20.36
C VAL A 325 -6.78 -7.15 -20.07
N GLU A 326 -6.20 -7.38 -18.90
CA GLU A 326 -5.90 -8.71 -18.39
C GLU A 326 -6.90 -9.11 -17.29
N LEU A 327 -7.33 -10.37 -17.32
CA LEU A 327 -8.06 -11.01 -16.24
C LEU A 327 -7.08 -11.82 -15.38
N LYS A 328 -6.96 -11.46 -14.10
CA LYS A 328 -6.00 -12.06 -13.15
C LYS A 328 -6.67 -12.41 -11.81
N THR A 329 -6.06 -13.31 -11.04
CA THR A 329 -6.31 -13.39 -9.59
C THR A 329 -5.74 -12.13 -8.93
N TRP A 330 -6.51 -11.49 -8.07
CA TRP A 330 -6.05 -10.31 -7.33
C TRP A 330 -4.91 -10.68 -6.38
N LYS A 331 -3.90 -9.81 -6.31
CA LYS A 331 -2.68 -9.99 -5.53
C LYS A 331 -2.24 -8.64 -4.99
N SER A 332 -1.92 -8.58 -3.70
CA SER A 332 -1.64 -7.30 -3.01
C SER A 332 -0.51 -6.52 -3.69
N THR A 333 0.61 -7.19 -3.95
CA THR A 333 1.82 -6.59 -4.53
C THR A 333 1.68 -6.13 -5.98
N GLU A 334 0.56 -6.39 -6.63
CA GLU A 334 0.34 -6.04 -8.03
C GLU A 334 -0.88 -5.13 -8.23
N HIS A 335 -1.92 -5.25 -7.39
CA HIS A 335 -3.25 -4.71 -7.68
C HIS A 335 -3.83 -3.89 -6.51
N ASN A 336 -3.02 -3.48 -5.53
CA ASN A 336 -3.43 -2.59 -4.44
C ASN A 336 -3.58 -1.12 -4.89
N MET A 337 -2.99 -0.72 -6.04
CA MET A 337 -3.08 0.64 -6.58
C MET A 337 -4.35 0.86 -7.39
N GLY A 338 -5.18 1.83 -6.97
CA GLY A 338 -6.39 2.18 -7.72
C GLY A 338 -7.42 1.06 -7.72
N MET A 339 -7.58 0.41 -6.57
CA MET A 339 -8.60 -0.62 -6.36
C MET A 339 -9.99 0.00 -6.52
N VAL A 340 -10.82 -0.60 -7.35
CA VAL A 340 -12.17 -0.15 -7.62
C VAL A 340 -13.17 -1.13 -7.01
N LEU A 341 -13.99 -0.63 -6.09
CA LEU A 341 -15.02 -1.42 -5.41
C LEU A 341 -16.41 -0.96 -5.82
N ALA A 342 -17.30 -1.93 -6.03
CA ALA A 342 -18.74 -1.73 -5.97
C ALA A 342 -19.28 -2.13 -4.58
N ARG A 343 -20.53 -1.76 -4.30
CA ARG A 343 -21.15 -1.95 -2.98
C ARG A 343 -21.21 -3.42 -2.53
N ASP A 344 -21.47 -4.33 -3.45
CA ASP A 344 -21.51 -5.78 -3.19
C ASP A 344 -20.14 -6.31 -2.72
N THR A 345 -19.05 -5.88 -3.35
CA THR A 345 -17.69 -6.25 -2.92
C THR A 345 -17.35 -5.65 -1.55
N TYR A 346 -17.77 -4.41 -1.28
CA TYR A 346 -17.66 -3.82 0.05
C TYR A 346 -18.42 -4.62 1.11
N GLN A 347 -19.66 -5.05 0.83
CA GLN A 347 -20.47 -5.83 1.77
C GLN A 347 -19.82 -7.18 2.12
N GLN A 348 -19.19 -7.84 1.14
CA GLN A 348 -18.41 -9.06 1.40
C GLN A 348 -17.19 -8.78 2.28
N LEU A 349 -16.49 -7.66 2.05
CA LEU A 349 -15.34 -7.26 2.88
C LEU A 349 -15.74 -6.97 4.33
N ILE A 350 -16.79 -6.17 4.56
CA ILE A 350 -17.18 -5.80 5.92
C ILE A 350 -17.78 -6.98 6.69
N ALA A 351 -18.24 -8.03 6.03
CA ALA A 351 -18.56 -9.32 6.66
C ALA A 351 -17.31 -10.00 7.25
N CYS A 352 -16.13 -9.73 6.69
CA CYS A 352 -14.83 -10.25 7.12
C CYS A 352 -14.10 -9.34 8.12
N THR A 353 -14.78 -8.40 8.79
CA THR A 353 -14.17 -7.48 9.77
C THR A 353 -13.33 -8.21 10.82
N ASP A 354 -13.83 -9.28 11.43
CA ASP A 354 -13.08 -9.98 12.47
C ASP A 354 -11.79 -10.58 11.91
N ALA A 355 -11.86 -11.25 10.76
CA ALA A 355 -10.69 -11.81 10.09
C ALA A 355 -9.66 -10.73 9.70
N PHE A 356 -10.11 -9.59 9.18
CA PHE A 356 -9.23 -8.46 8.83
C PHE A 356 -8.53 -7.90 10.08
N CYS A 357 -9.31 -7.65 11.11
CA CYS A 357 -8.87 -6.96 12.31
C CYS A 357 -8.02 -7.83 13.25
N THR A 358 -8.06 -9.16 13.15
CA THR A 358 -7.24 -10.06 13.99
C THR A 358 -6.11 -10.74 13.22
N TYR A 359 -6.06 -10.64 11.89
CA TYR A 359 -4.94 -11.18 11.13
C TYR A 359 -3.67 -10.37 11.44
N ASP A 360 -2.65 -11.08 11.91
CA ASP A 360 -1.38 -10.52 12.38
C ASP A 360 -0.48 -10.09 11.21
N ASP A 361 -0.92 -9.03 10.54
CA ASP A 361 -0.19 -8.30 9.52
C ASP A 361 -0.64 -6.83 9.56
N TYR A 362 0.27 -5.92 9.88
CA TYR A 362 -0.03 -4.48 9.95
C TYR A 362 -0.28 -3.84 8.57
N ASN A 363 -0.06 -4.57 7.47
CA ASN A 363 -0.34 -4.08 6.13
C ASN A 363 -1.78 -4.43 5.72
N TRP A 364 -2.54 -3.41 5.32
CA TRP A 364 -3.94 -3.60 4.94
C TRP A 364 -4.09 -4.49 3.70
N ASP A 365 -3.21 -4.37 2.72
CA ASP A 365 -3.24 -5.08 1.44
C ASP A 365 -2.84 -6.56 1.57
N TRP A 366 -1.81 -6.88 2.34
CA TRP A 366 -1.49 -8.26 2.71
C TRP A 366 -2.60 -8.91 3.54
N THR A 367 -3.25 -8.14 4.41
CA THR A 367 -4.45 -8.59 5.11
C THR A 367 -5.58 -8.89 4.14
N LEU A 368 -5.85 -8.04 3.14
CA LEU A 368 -6.83 -8.32 2.09
C LEU A 368 -6.48 -9.59 1.31
N GLN A 369 -5.20 -9.80 0.97
CA GLN A 369 -4.78 -11.04 0.30
C GLN A 369 -5.10 -12.27 1.15
N HIS A 370 -4.89 -12.20 2.46
CA HIS A 370 -5.31 -13.26 3.36
C HIS A 370 -6.83 -13.46 3.34
N LEU A 371 -7.63 -12.39 3.32
CA LEU A 371 -9.09 -12.52 3.25
C LEU A 371 -9.56 -13.28 2.00
N THR A 372 -8.88 -13.13 0.85
CA THR A 372 -9.25 -13.83 -0.40
C THR A 372 -9.17 -15.36 -0.30
N VAL A 373 -8.47 -15.89 0.71
CA VAL A 373 -8.29 -17.33 0.92
C VAL A 373 -8.75 -17.81 2.30
N GLY A 374 -8.98 -16.88 3.24
CA GLY A 374 -9.28 -17.17 4.63
C GLY A 374 -10.66 -16.74 5.11
N CYS A 375 -11.40 -15.92 4.35
CA CYS A 375 -12.72 -15.44 4.79
C CYS A 375 -13.73 -15.18 3.66
N LEU A 376 -13.30 -14.53 2.57
CA LEU A 376 -14.19 -14.19 1.47
C LEU A 376 -14.79 -15.45 0.82
N PRO A 377 -16.03 -15.39 0.30
CA PRO A 377 -16.69 -16.55 -0.27
C PRO A 377 -15.96 -17.10 -1.50
N HIS A 378 -15.26 -16.22 -2.22
CA HIS A 378 -14.43 -16.56 -3.36
C HIS A 378 -13.16 -15.72 -3.32
N PHE A 379 -12.06 -16.27 -3.83
CA PHE A 379 -10.89 -15.46 -4.13
C PHE A 379 -11.23 -14.41 -5.18
N TRP A 380 -10.57 -13.27 -5.10
CA TRP A 380 -10.86 -12.16 -5.99
C TRP A 380 -10.25 -12.35 -7.37
N LYS A 381 -11.08 -12.11 -8.39
CA LYS A 381 -10.66 -11.87 -9.76
C LYS A 381 -10.68 -10.38 -10.04
N VAL A 382 -9.68 -9.91 -10.77
CA VAL A 382 -9.50 -8.50 -11.12
C VAL A 382 -9.33 -8.34 -12.62
N LEU A 383 -10.03 -7.35 -13.19
CA LEU A 383 -9.72 -6.80 -14.51
C LEU A 383 -8.77 -5.62 -14.35
N VAL A 384 -7.68 -5.63 -15.10
CA VAL A 384 -6.64 -4.60 -15.03
C VAL A 384 -6.13 -4.26 -16.44
N PRO A 385 -6.01 -2.97 -16.81
CA PRO A 385 -5.41 -2.58 -18.09
C PRO A 385 -3.95 -3.02 -18.24
N GLU A 386 -3.53 -3.44 -19.44
CA GLU A 386 -2.12 -3.75 -19.74
C GLU A 386 -1.20 -2.51 -19.70
N ILE A 387 -1.79 -1.34 -19.94
CA ILE A 387 -1.16 -0.03 -19.75
C ILE A 387 -1.82 0.61 -18.53
N PRO A 388 -1.09 0.82 -17.42
CA PRO A 388 -1.67 1.31 -16.19
C PRO A 388 -2.16 2.76 -16.37
N ARG A 389 -3.33 3.05 -15.81
CA ARG A 389 -3.94 4.38 -15.71
C ARG A 389 -3.68 5.04 -14.36
N ILE A 390 -2.85 4.39 -13.54
CA ILE A 390 -2.36 4.86 -12.25
C ILE A 390 -0.88 4.54 -12.13
N PHE A 391 -0.11 5.45 -11.54
CA PHE A 391 1.32 5.31 -11.33
C PHE A 391 1.68 5.66 -9.90
N HIS A 392 2.72 5.03 -9.37
CA HIS A 392 3.25 5.33 -8.05
C HIS A 392 4.39 6.35 -8.17
N THR A 393 4.25 7.49 -7.50
CA THR A 393 5.28 8.54 -7.45
C THR A 393 6.18 8.40 -6.23
N GLY A 394 5.74 7.65 -5.22
CA GLY A 394 6.50 7.35 -4.00
C GLY A 394 7.57 6.28 -4.22
N ASP A 395 8.68 6.62 -4.87
CA ASP A 395 9.85 5.70 -4.90
C ASP A 395 10.60 5.68 -3.53
N CYS A 396 10.10 6.47 -2.57
CA CYS A 396 10.41 6.37 -1.16
C CYS A 396 9.19 6.70 -0.29
N GLY A 397 8.96 5.84 0.69
CA GLY A 397 7.88 5.90 1.68
C GLY A 397 8.36 5.20 2.95
N MET A 398 7.46 4.65 3.77
CA MET A 398 7.80 4.01 5.06
C MET A 398 8.92 2.94 4.98
N HIS A 399 9.24 2.42 3.78
CA HIS A 399 10.18 1.32 3.55
C HIS A 399 11.45 1.67 2.76
N HIS A 400 11.70 2.92 2.36
CA HIS A 400 12.85 3.27 1.50
C HIS A 400 13.81 4.28 2.14
N LYS A 401 15.13 4.05 1.97
CA LYS A 401 16.22 4.85 2.57
C LYS A 401 16.82 5.95 1.67
N LYS A 402 16.32 6.16 0.44
CA LYS A 402 16.90 7.11 -0.54
C LYS A 402 16.10 8.41 -0.59
N SER A 403 16.79 9.52 -0.89
CA SER A 403 16.17 10.83 -1.12
C SER A 403 15.24 10.79 -2.34
N CYS A 404 13.96 11.10 -2.14
CA CYS A 404 12.99 11.22 -3.21
C CYS A 404 13.01 12.60 -3.86
N GLN A 405 12.76 12.61 -5.16
CA GLN A 405 12.33 13.80 -5.88
C GLN A 405 11.00 13.47 -6.58
N PRO A 406 9.85 13.65 -5.90
CA PRO A 406 8.54 13.35 -6.45
C PRO A 406 8.30 14.05 -7.80
N SER A 407 8.73 15.30 -7.92
CA SER A 407 8.75 16.09 -9.17
C SER A 407 9.49 15.43 -10.34
N VAL A 408 10.59 14.70 -10.09
CA VAL A 408 11.31 13.99 -11.16
C VAL A 408 10.53 12.76 -11.62
N GLN A 409 9.88 12.05 -10.70
CA GLN A 409 9.06 10.89 -11.06
C GLN A 409 7.80 11.33 -11.81
N SER A 410 7.14 12.40 -11.38
CA SER A 410 5.99 12.96 -12.11
C SER A 410 6.39 13.40 -13.52
N ALA A 411 7.53 14.08 -13.70
CA ALA A 411 8.02 14.48 -15.02
C ALA A 411 8.30 13.29 -15.96
N LYS A 412 8.80 12.17 -15.43
CA LYS A 412 8.98 10.93 -16.21
C LYS A 412 7.62 10.35 -16.65
N ILE A 413 6.64 10.36 -15.76
CA ILE A 413 5.28 9.89 -16.07
C ILE A 413 4.65 10.80 -17.13
N ASP A 414 4.77 12.12 -16.98
CA ASP A 414 4.29 13.10 -17.97
C ASP A 414 4.92 12.88 -19.34
N SER A 415 6.25 12.66 -19.40
CA SER A 415 6.98 12.36 -20.64
C SER A 415 6.51 11.06 -21.30
N LEU A 416 6.31 10.00 -20.50
CA LEU A 416 5.81 8.70 -20.97
C LEU A 416 4.40 8.82 -21.57
N LEU A 417 3.50 9.50 -20.86
CA LEU A 417 2.11 9.68 -21.30
C LEU A 417 2.03 10.58 -22.53
N SER A 418 2.77 11.69 -22.56
CA SER A 418 2.79 12.63 -23.69
C SER A 418 3.32 11.98 -24.96
N SER A 419 4.37 11.16 -24.86
CA SER A 419 4.94 10.42 -25.99
C SER A 419 4.01 9.33 -26.55
N ASN A 420 2.93 9.01 -25.83
CA ASN A 420 1.96 7.98 -26.17
C ASN A 420 0.53 8.53 -26.26
N GLN A 421 0.36 9.84 -26.41
CA GLN A 421 -0.94 10.50 -26.37
C GLN A 421 -1.93 9.91 -27.40
N GLN A 422 -1.45 9.50 -28.58
CA GLN A 422 -2.28 8.89 -29.62
C GLN A 422 -2.90 7.53 -29.25
N TYR A 423 -2.44 6.89 -28.18
CA TYR A 423 -2.96 5.60 -27.71
C TYR A 423 -3.87 5.73 -26.49
N LEU A 424 -4.01 6.94 -25.93
CA LEU A 424 -4.93 7.21 -24.83
C LEU A 424 -6.37 7.34 -25.34
N PHE A 425 -7.33 7.22 -24.44
CA PHE A 425 -8.77 7.28 -24.75
C PHE A 425 -9.24 6.23 -25.79
N PRO A 426 -8.91 4.93 -25.60
CA PRO A 426 -9.31 3.89 -26.56
C PRO A 426 -10.84 3.82 -26.70
N GLU A 427 -11.36 3.67 -27.92
CA GLU A 427 -12.80 3.62 -28.16
C GLU A 427 -13.46 2.40 -27.51
N THR A 428 -12.76 1.27 -27.50
CA THR A 428 -13.20 0.01 -26.89
C THR A 428 -12.07 -0.62 -26.09
N LEU A 429 -12.41 -1.50 -25.15
CA LEU A 429 -11.45 -2.33 -24.43
C LEU A 429 -11.72 -3.80 -24.72
N THR A 430 -10.66 -4.60 -24.85
CA THR A 430 -10.79 -6.05 -25.01
C THR A 430 -9.91 -6.82 -24.02
N ILE A 431 -10.42 -7.96 -23.55
CA ILE A 431 -9.63 -8.87 -22.72
C ILE A 431 -8.63 -9.59 -23.64
N SER A 432 -7.34 -9.25 -23.52
CA SER A 432 -6.26 -9.85 -24.30
C SER A 432 -5.77 -11.17 -23.70
N LYS A 433 -5.72 -11.24 -22.38
CA LYS A 433 -5.19 -12.39 -21.64
C LYS A 433 -6.09 -12.76 -20.48
N ARG A 434 -6.33 -14.07 -20.35
CA ARG A 434 -6.98 -14.68 -19.18
C ARG A 434 -5.97 -15.61 -18.54
N TYR A 435 -5.46 -15.23 -17.38
CA TYR A 435 -4.51 -16.06 -16.64
C TYR A 435 -5.24 -17.25 -16.00
N SER A 436 -4.49 -18.30 -15.63
CA SER A 436 -5.07 -19.40 -14.85
C SER A 436 -5.54 -18.87 -13.49
N MET A 437 -6.81 -19.10 -13.17
CA MET A 437 -7.45 -18.60 -11.95
C MET A 437 -7.31 -19.63 -10.84
N THR A 438 -6.33 -19.43 -9.97
CA THR A 438 -6.17 -20.21 -8.74
C THR A 438 -6.19 -19.28 -7.53
N PRO A 439 -6.72 -19.73 -6.37
CA PRO A 439 -6.45 -19.06 -5.10
C PRO A 439 -4.94 -18.93 -4.90
N LEU A 440 -4.50 -17.80 -4.35
CA LEU A 440 -3.10 -17.62 -3.99
C LEU A 440 -2.75 -18.49 -2.77
N SER A 441 -1.50 -18.91 -2.63
CA SER A 441 -1.05 -19.49 -1.37
C SER A 441 -1.14 -18.45 -0.26
N PRO A 442 -1.50 -18.84 0.98
CA PRO A 442 -1.47 -17.94 2.12
C PRO A 442 -0.10 -17.29 2.27
N HIS A 443 -0.08 -15.97 2.43
CA HIS A 443 1.15 -15.21 2.66
C HIS A 443 1.73 -15.50 4.05
N VAL A 444 3.06 -15.46 4.17
CA VAL A 444 3.73 -15.48 5.48
C VAL A 444 3.49 -14.13 6.14
N LYS A 445 2.76 -14.11 7.25
CA LYS A 445 2.48 -12.91 8.06
C LYS A 445 3.69 -11.98 8.18
N ASN A 446 3.49 -10.67 8.03
CA ASN A 446 4.53 -9.68 8.33
C ASN A 446 4.59 -9.30 9.83
N GLY A 447 3.62 -9.71 10.65
CA GLY A 447 3.56 -9.38 12.08
C GLY A 447 3.02 -7.97 12.34
N GLY A 448 3.45 -7.36 13.44
CA GLY A 448 3.13 -5.98 13.81
C GLY A 448 1.66 -5.71 14.17
N TRP A 449 0.81 -6.73 14.24
CA TRP A 449 -0.62 -6.61 14.52
C TRP A 449 -1.09 -7.69 15.50
N GLY A 450 -0.29 -7.98 16.53
CA GLY A 450 -0.60 -8.93 17.61
C GLY A 450 -1.36 -8.34 18.78
N ASP A 451 -1.35 -7.01 18.95
CA ASP A 451 -1.94 -6.34 20.10
C ASP A 451 -3.47 -6.33 20.03
N ILE A 452 -4.13 -6.89 21.04
CA ILE A 452 -5.60 -6.99 21.08
C ILE A 452 -6.30 -5.64 21.05
N ARG A 453 -5.65 -4.56 21.49
CA ARG A 453 -6.25 -3.23 21.46
C ARG A 453 -6.42 -2.75 20.01
N ASP A 454 -5.46 -3.04 19.13
CA ASP A 454 -5.61 -2.79 17.69
C ASP A 454 -6.72 -3.64 17.09
N HIS A 455 -6.86 -4.89 17.52
CA HIS A 455 -7.94 -5.76 17.04
C HIS A 455 -9.31 -5.17 17.39
N GLU A 456 -9.51 -4.80 18.65
CA GLU A 456 -10.80 -4.31 19.13
C GLU A 456 -11.13 -2.92 18.59
N LEU A 457 -10.15 -2.01 18.49
CA LEU A 457 -10.36 -0.71 17.84
C LEU A 457 -10.76 -0.90 16.37
N CYS A 458 -10.07 -1.76 15.63
CA CYS A 458 -10.39 -2.05 14.23
C CYS A 458 -11.82 -2.60 14.07
N LYS A 459 -12.24 -3.54 14.92
CA LYS A 459 -13.61 -4.10 14.91
C LYS A 459 -14.66 -3.05 15.26
N SER A 460 -14.31 -2.09 16.11
CA SER A 460 -15.24 -1.08 16.59
C SER A 460 -15.75 -0.14 15.51
N TYR A 461 -15.00 0.05 14.41
CA TYR A 461 -15.36 1.02 13.36
C TYR A 461 -16.74 0.77 12.76
N ARG A 462 -17.20 -0.48 12.68
CA ARG A 462 -18.55 -0.81 12.16
C ARG A 462 -19.68 -0.43 13.13
N ARG A 463 -19.36 -0.19 14.40
CA ARG A 463 -20.32 -0.01 15.51
C ARG A 463 -20.32 1.41 16.07
N LEU A 464 -19.16 2.05 16.09
CA LEU A 464 -19.01 3.44 16.56
C LEU A 464 -19.63 4.42 15.57
N GLN A 465 -20.16 5.53 16.08
CA GLN A 465 -20.87 6.56 15.31
C GLN A 465 -19.92 7.68 14.88
#